data_AF-A0A920KA30-F1
#
_entry.id   AF-A0A920KA30-F1
#
_cell.length_a   1.000
_cell.length_b   1.000
_cell.length_c   1.000
_cell.angle_alpha   90.00
_cell.angle_beta   90.00
_cell.angle_gamma   90.00
#
_symmetry.space_group_name_H-M   'P 1'
#
loop_
_entity.id
_entity.type
_entity.pdbx_description
1 polymer ?
#
loop_
_entity_poly.entity_id
_entity_poly.type
_entity_poly.pdbx_seq_one_letter_code
_entity_poly.pdbx_strand_id
1 'polypeptide(L)'
;MSVLDIIQNFIKIYDLLNNNGVALIHCIGKFNDPGPQNAWMEKYIFPGAYTPTLSEQFPSIERAKLFVSDVEILRLHYAETLKLWREAFEKNRETIASMYDEKFCRMWEFYLAGCETAFRHGVLMVFQIQLSKSLSTVPLTRDYISDFEKSHFEI
;
A
#
# COMPACT_ATOMS: atom_id res chain seq x y z
N MET A 1 6.35 13.50 -6.44
CA MET A 1 6.30 13.46 -4.97
C MET A 1 7.72 13.41 -4.44
N SER A 2 8.08 14.28 -3.50
CA SER A 2 9.40 14.35 -2.86
C SER A 2 9.34 13.79 -1.42
N VAL A 3 10.50 13.55 -0.80
CA VAL A 3 10.59 13.18 0.63
C VAL A 3 9.96 14.25 1.54
N LEU A 4 9.96 15.53 1.12
CA LEU A 4 9.30 16.61 1.85
C LEU A 4 7.77 16.44 1.88
N ASP A 5 7.19 15.85 0.84
CA ASP A 5 5.74 15.59 0.82
C ASP A 5 5.38 14.46 1.80
N ILE A 6 6.26 13.46 1.95
CA ILE A 6 6.06 12.32 2.85
C ILE A 6 5.99 12.77 4.31
N ILE A 7 6.95 13.61 4.75
CA ILE A 7 6.93 14.13 6.13
C ILE A 7 5.70 15.00 6.40
N GLN A 8 5.28 15.84 5.44
CA GLN A 8 4.12 16.71 5.62
C GLN A 8 2.83 15.90 5.83
N ASN A 9 2.71 14.73 5.20
CA ASN A 9 1.60 13.80 5.43
C ASN A 9 1.58 13.30 6.88
N PHE A 10 2.73 12.92 7.43
CA PHE A 10 2.80 12.45 8.82
C PHE A 10 2.62 13.55 9.85
N ILE A 11 3.08 14.78 9.58
CA ILE A 11 2.76 15.94 10.41
C ILE A 11 1.25 16.14 10.45
N LYS A 12 0.58 16.04 9.29
CA LYS A 12 -0.87 16.18 9.24
C LYS A 12 -1.59 15.07 10.01
N ILE A 13 -1.11 13.82 9.90
CA ILE A 13 -1.62 12.69 10.69
C ILE A 13 -1.47 12.97 12.19
N TYR A 14 -0.30 13.46 12.62
CA TYR A 14 -0.07 13.86 14.00
C TYR A 14 -1.07 14.92 14.44
N ASP A 15 -1.30 15.97 13.65
CA ASP A 15 -2.23 17.05 14.02
C ASP A 15 -3.69 16.57 14.14
N LEU A 16 -4.08 15.57 13.34
CA LEU A 16 -5.43 15.02 13.34
C LEU A 16 -5.67 13.99 14.46
N LEU A 17 -4.60 13.35 14.96
CA LEU A 17 -4.70 12.33 16.00
C LEU A 17 -4.95 12.98 17.38
N ASN A 18 -5.88 12.44 18.16
CA ASN A 18 -5.93 12.78 19.58
C ASN A 18 -4.75 12.13 20.34
N ASN A 19 -4.51 12.50 21.61
CA ASN A 19 -3.35 12.03 22.39
C ASN A 19 -3.31 10.51 22.61
N ASN A 20 -4.45 9.83 22.56
CA ASN A 20 -4.59 8.38 22.71
C ASN A 20 -5.04 7.71 21.40
N GLY A 21 -4.90 8.40 20.27
CA GLY A 21 -5.38 7.90 18.99
C GLY A 21 -4.35 6.97 18.35
N VAL A 22 -4.87 6.05 17.53
CA VAL A 22 -4.08 5.14 16.69
C VAL A 22 -4.40 5.45 15.24
N ALA A 23 -3.37 5.57 14.41
CA ALA A 23 -3.51 5.63 12.96
C ALA A 23 -2.97 4.34 12.34
N LEU A 24 -3.61 3.86 11.28
CA LEU A 24 -3.12 2.75 10.47
C LEU A 24 -2.89 3.27 9.05
N ILE A 25 -1.63 3.26 8.60
CA ILE A 25 -1.25 3.72 7.27
C ILE A 25 -1.03 2.51 6.38
N HIS A 26 -1.97 2.29 5.46
CA HIS A 26 -1.92 1.23 4.46
C HIS A 26 -1.45 1.79 3.12
N CYS A 27 -0.30 1.32 2.61
CA CYS A 27 0.27 1.86 1.39
C CYS A 27 1.06 0.80 0.60
N ILE A 28 1.09 0.95 -0.72
CA ILE A 28 2.01 0.23 -1.59
C ILE A 28 3.41 0.83 -1.42
N GLY A 29 4.40 -0.02 -1.25
CA GLY A 29 5.80 0.34 -1.16
C GLY A 29 6.70 -0.63 -1.90
N LYS A 30 8.00 -0.50 -1.68
CA LYS A 30 9.01 -1.35 -2.31
C LYS A 30 10.18 -1.69 -1.38
N PHE A 31 10.71 -2.90 -1.53
CA PHE A 31 11.90 -3.42 -0.86
C PHE A 31 13.13 -3.22 -1.75
N ASN A 32 13.56 -1.98 -1.91
CA ASN A 32 14.81 -1.60 -2.57
C ASN A 32 15.19 -0.18 -2.17
N ASP A 33 16.28 0.33 -2.74
CA ASP A 33 16.66 1.73 -2.55
C ASP A 33 15.60 2.68 -3.15
N PRO A 34 15.42 3.88 -2.55
CA PRO A 34 14.64 4.94 -3.16
C PRO A 34 15.09 5.19 -4.60
N GLY A 35 14.11 5.39 -5.47
CA GLY A 35 14.38 5.43 -6.90
C GLY A 35 13.15 5.77 -7.71
N PRO A 36 13.32 6.11 -8.99
CA PRO A 36 12.22 6.58 -9.83
C PRO A 36 11.12 5.53 -9.96
N GLN A 37 9.92 6.00 -10.28
CA GLN A 37 8.80 5.13 -10.63
C GLN A 37 9.07 4.45 -11.98
N ASN A 38 8.46 3.29 -12.20
CA ASN A 38 8.50 2.64 -13.50
C ASN A 38 7.89 3.59 -14.57
N ALA A 39 8.66 3.93 -15.60
CA ALA A 39 8.27 4.90 -16.61
C ALA A 39 7.00 4.50 -17.39
N TRP A 40 6.74 3.20 -17.57
CA TRP A 40 5.52 2.72 -18.19
C TRP A 40 4.32 2.96 -17.26
N MET A 41 4.45 2.66 -15.97
CA MET A 41 3.41 2.93 -14.97
C MET A 41 3.09 4.41 -14.87
N GLU A 42 4.10 5.28 -14.84
CA GLU A 42 3.92 6.74 -14.81
C GLU A 42 3.19 7.26 -16.05
N LYS A 43 3.52 6.72 -17.23
CA LYS A 43 2.91 7.17 -18.49
C LYS A 43 1.47 6.71 -18.68
N TYR A 44 1.15 5.46 -18.29
CA TYR A 44 -0.09 4.81 -18.71
C TYR A 44 -1.11 4.58 -17.59
N ILE A 45 -0.68 4.43 -16.34
CA ILE A 45 -1.56 3.99 -15.24
C ILE A 45 -1.66 5.03 -14.13
N PHE A 46 -0.52 5.49 -13.59
CA PHE A 46 -0.47 6.40 -12.44
C PHE A 46 0.49 7.59 -12.67
N PRO A 47 0.09 8.59 -13.47
CA PRO A 47 0.89 9.81 -13.67
C PRO A 47 1.17 10.55 -12.37
N GLY A 48 2.46 10.81 -12.10
CA GLY A 48 2.91 11.52 -10.89
C GLY A 48 2.95 10.70 -9.61
N ALA A 49 2.57 9.41 -9.66
CA ALA A 49 2.63 8.54 -8.49
C ALA A 49 4.06 8.17 -8.12
N TYR A 50 4.26 7.97 -6.82
CA TYR A 50 5.52 7.53 -6.24
C TYR A 50 5.28 6.36 -5.30
N THR A 51 6.14 5.36 -5.37
CA THR A 51 6.07 4.18 -4.51
C THR A 51 7.19 4.28 -3.46
N PRO A 52 6.89 4.74 -2.23
CA PRO A 52 7.90 4.98 -1.21
C PRO A 52 8.44 3.68 -0.60
N THR A 53 9.67 3.75 -0.13
CA THR A 53 10.34 2.69 0.64
C THR A 53 10.07 2.85 2.13
N LEU A 54 10.21 1.78 2.92
CA LEU A 54 10.17 1.91 4.39
C LEU A 54 11.30 2.82 4.92
N SER A 55 12.45 2.86 4.22
CA SER A 55 13.58 3.74 4.56
C SER A 55 13.31 5.23 4.31
N GLU A 56 12.30 5.58 3.49
CA GLU A 56 11.80 6.96 3.37
C GLU A 56 10.68 7.26 4.35
N GLN A 57 9.84 6.27 4.64
CA GLN A 57 8.69 6.39 5.54
C GLN A 57 9.14 6.58 7.00
N PHE A 58 9.98 5.70 7.53
CA PHE A 58 10.32 5.67 8.96
C PHE A 58 10.99 6.95 9.44
N PRO A 59 12.01 7.50 8.75
CA PRO A 59 12.59 8.77 9.17
C PRO A 59 11.58 9.92 9.13
N SER A 60 10.60 9.88 8.23
CA SER A 60 9.56 10.90 8.13
C SER A 60 8.54 10.80 9.26
N ILE A 61 8.17 9.58 9.65
CA ILE A 61 7.32 9.28 10.81
C ILE A 61 7.98 9.76 12.11
N GLU A 62 9.25 9.43 12.31
CA GLU A 62 10.04 9.84 13.49
C GLU A 62 10.13 11.36 13.60
N ARG A 63 10.43 12.06 12.49
CA ARG A 63 10.47 13.54 12.46
C ARG A 63 9.11 14.17 12.74
N ALA A 64 8.01 13.49 12.42
CA ALA A 64 6.66 13.92 12.74
C ALA A 64 6.25 13.60 14.20
N LYS A 65 7.14 13.04 15.02
CA LYS A 65 6.91 12.68 16.43
C LYS A 65 5.82 11.62 16.64
N LEU A 66 5.66 10.73 15.66
CA LEU A 66 4.81 9.54 15.78
C LEU A 66 5.67 8.33 16.10
N PHE A 67 5.19 7.46 16.99
CA PHE A 67 5.79 6.16 17.25
C PHE A 67 5.25 5.13 16.28
N VAL A 68 6.13 4.35 15.65
CA VAL A 68 5.76 3.11 14.97
C VAL A 68 5.54 2.04 16.04
N SER A 69 4.31 1.54 16.11
CA SER A 69 3.88 0.56 17.11
C SER A 69 3.70 -0.84 16.52
N ASP A 70 3.47 -0.95 15.21
CA ASP A 70 3.45 -2.22 14.49
C ASP A 70 3.68 -2.01 12.99
N VAL A 71 4.20 -3.04 12.31
CA VAL A 71 4.30 -3.08 10.85
C VAL A 71 3.97 -4.47 10.33
N GLU A 72 2.98 -4.56 9.46
CA GLU A 72 2.60 -5.79 8.76
C GLU A 72 2.81 -5.64 7.25
N ILE A 73 3.25 -6.72 6.60
CA ILE A 73 3.53 -6.77 5.15
C ILE A 73 2.51 -7.69 4.45
N LEU A 74 1.67 -7.12 3.61
CA LEU A 74 0.61 -7.79 2.86
C LEU A 74 0.98 -8.08 1.39
N ARG A 75 2.26 -8.34 1.11
CA ARG A 75 2.79 -8.50 -0.25
C ARG A 75 2.04 -9.56 -1.09
N LEU A 76 1.95 -10.79 -0.60
CA LEU A 76 1.31 -11.87 -1.36
C LEU A 76 -0.21 -11.75 -1.40
N HIS A 77 -0.81 -11.14 -0.38
CA HIS A 77 -2.23 -10.80 -0.40
C HIS A 77 -2.56 -9.91 -1.60
N TYR A 78 -1.74 -8.89 -1.87
CA TYR A 78 -1.96 -8.02 -3.03
C TYR A 78 -1.71 -8.73 -4.37
N ALA A 79 -0.81 -9.72 -4.42
CA ALA A 79 -0.65 -10.56 -5.60
C ALA A 79 -1.90 -11.39 -5.88
N GLU A 80 -2.52 -11.99 -4.85
CA GLU A 80 -3.80 -12.69 -5.02
C GLU A 80 -4.94 -11.75 -5.43
N THR A 81 -4.99 -10.53 -4.88
CA THR A 81 -5.94 -9.50 -5.31
C THR A 81 -5.81 -9.19 -6.80
N LEU A 82 -4.58 -8.98 -7.29
CA LEU A 82 -4.31 -8.67 -8.70
C LEU A 82 -4.64 -9.85 -9.63
N LYS A 83 -4.38 -11.08 -9.17
CA LYS A 83 -4.79 -12.29 -9.88
C LYS A 83 -6.31 -12.35 -10.04
N LEU A 84 -7.06 -12.15 -8.95
CA LEU A 84 -8.53 -12.15 -8.98
C LEU A 84 -9.09 -11.04 -9.87
N TRP A 85 -8.49 -9.84 -9.83
CA TRP A 85 -8.86 -8.75 -10.74
C TRP A 85 -8.59 -9.10 -12.20
N ARG A 86 -7.46 -9.74 -12.48
CA ARG A 86 -7.11 -10.21 -13.83
C ARG A 86 -8.08 -11.27 -14.33
N GLU A 87 -8.40 -12.27 -13.53
CA GLU A 87 -9.40 -13.30 -13.88
C GLU A 87 -10.79 -12.70 -14.11
N ALA A 88 -11.20 -11.72 -13.29
CA ALA A 88 -12.45 -11.01 -13.48
C ALA A 88 -12.44 -10.16 -14.76
N PHE A 89 -11.32 -9.50 -15.07
CA PHE A 89 -11.15 -8.74 -16.31
C PHE A 89 -11.23 -9.67 -17.53
N GLU A 90 -10.49 -10.79 -17.53
CA GLU A 90 -10.49 -11.77 -18.61
C GLU A 90 -11.90 -12.32 -18.91
N LYS A 91 -12.67 -12.63 -17.86
CA LYS A 91 -14.07 -13.10 -17.98
C LYS A 91 -15.01 -12.06 -18.63
N ASN A 92 -14.71 -10.77 -18.50
CA ASN A 92 -15.53 -9.67 -18.99
C ASN A 92 -14.89 -8.92 -20.16
N ARG A 93 -13.79 -9.44 -20.71
CA ARG A 93 -12.92 -8.74 -21.65
C ARG A 93 -13.66 -8.24 -22.88
N GLU A 94 -14.54 -9.05 -23.48
CA GLU A 94 -15.31 -8.66 -24.67
C GLU A 94 -16.23 -7.47 -24.39
N THR A 95 -16.93 -7.48 -23.26
CA THR A 95 -17.77 -6.36 -22.83
C THR A 95 -16.92 -5.10 -22.62
N ILE A 96 -15.76 -5.22 -21.98
CA ILE A 96 -14.85 -4.09 -21.77
C ILE A 96 -14.32 -3.55 -23.10
N ALA A 97 -13.93 -4.41 -24.03
CA ALA A 97 -13.47 -4.02 -25.37
C ALA A 97 -14.54 -3.26 -26.15
N SER A 98 -15.83 -3.58 -25.94
CA SER A 98 -16.95 -2.85 -26.55
C SER A 98 -17.18 -1.45 -25.96
N MET A 99 -16.79 -1.22 -24.70
CA MET A 99 -16.92 0.08 -24.02
C MET A 99 -15.71 0.99 -24.25
N TYR A 100 -14.52 0.39 -24.38
CA TYR A 100 -13.26 1.08 -24.59
C TYR A 100 -12.72 0.71 -25.97
N ASP A 101 -11.58 0.04 -26.03
CA ASP A 101 -11.03 -0.53 -27.25
C ASP A 101 -10.03 -1.66 -26.92
N GLU A 102 -9.54 -2.32 -27.96
CA GLU A 102 -8.55 -3.39 -27.84
C GLU A 102 -7.21 -2.88 -27.28
N LYS A 103 -6.85 -1.62 -27.54
CA LYS A 103 -5.60 -1.02 -27.06
C LYS A 103 -5.62 -0.86 -25.54
N PHE A 104 -6.74 -0.39 -24.99
CA PHE A 104 -6.99 -0.32 -23.57
C PHE A 104 -6.94 -1.70 -22.93
N CYS A 105 -7.61 -2.69 -23.53
CA CYS A 105 -7.62 -4.04 -22.97
C CYS A 105 -6.21 -4.61 -22.82
N ARG A 106 -5.39 -4.52 -23.86
CA ARG A 106 -3.99 -4.98 -23.82
C ARG A 106 -3.14 -4.22 -22.79
N MET A 107 -3.37 -2.91 -22.67
CA MET A 107 -2.70 -2.09 -21.65
C MET A 107 -3.08 -2.54 -20.24
N TRP A 108 -4.36 -2.80 -20.00
CA TRP A 108 -4.88 -3.18 -18.69
C TRP A 108 -4.47 -4.60 -18.29
N GLU A 109 -4.49 -5.54 -19.23
CA GLU A 109 -3.95 -6.90 -19.05
C GLU A 109 -2.48 -6.86 -18.64
N PHE A 110 -1.67 -6.08 -19.37
CA PHE A 110 -0.25 -5.91 -19.05
C PHE A 110 -0.05 -5.30 -17.66
N TYR A 111 -0.85 -4.28 -17.31
CA TYR A 111 -0.82 -3.68 -15.98
C TYR A 111 -1.10 -4.72 -14.88
N LEU A 112 -2.22 -5.46 -14.99
CA LEU A 112 -2.63 -6.41 -13.96
C LEU A 112 -1.62 -7.56 -13.81
N ALA A 113 -1.23 -8.19 -14.92
CA ALA A 113 -0.26 -9.29 -14.91
C ALA A 113 1.14 -8.83 -14.46
N GLY A 114 1.57 -7.66 -14.91
CA GLY A 114 2.85 -7.05 -14.55
C GLY A 114 2.91 -6.71 -13.07
N CYS A 115 1.86 -6.08 -12.52
CA CYS A 115 1.78 -5.80 -11.09
C CYS A 115 1.69 -7.08 -10.27
N GLU A 116 0.89 -8.07 -10.69
CA GLU A 116 0.80 -9.37 -10.00
C GLU A 116 2.20 -9.97 -9.84
N THR A 117 2.95 -10.02 -10.95
CA THR A 117 4.33 -10.52 -11.00
C THR A 117 5.25 -9.70 -10.08
N ALA A 118 5.12 -8.37 -10.09
CA ALA A 118 5.96 -7.49 -9.28
C ALA A 118 5.74 -7.65 -7.77
N PHE A 119 4.51 -7.97 -7.32
CA PHE A 119 4.25 -8.33 -5.91
C PHE A 119 4.69 -9.77 -5.59
N ARG A 120 4.43 -10.73 -6.49
CA ARG A 120 4.69 -12.15 -6.25
C ARG A 120 6.17 -12.49 -6.27
N HIS A 121 6.90 -11.91 -7.22
CA HIS A 121 8.29 -12.25 -7.54
C HIS A 121 9.24 -11.05 -7.55
N GLY A 122 8.70 -9.83 -7.51
CA GLY A 122 9.49 -8.61 -7.47
C GLY A 122 9.65 -8.05 -6.06
N VAL A 123 9.91 -6.74 -6.01
CA VAL A 123 10.20 -6.00 -4.78
C VAL A 123 9.02 -5.18 -4.28
N LEU A 124 7.86 -5.21 -4.94
CA LEU A 124 6.70 -4.46 -4.47
C LEU A 124 6.14 -5.10 -3.19
N MET A 125 5.64 -4.25 -2.31
CA MET A 125 5.06 -4.63 -1.04
C MET A 125 3.80 -3.81 -0.81
N VAL A 126 2.95 -4.31 0.09
CA VAL A 126 1.98 -3.47 0.78
C VAL A 126 2.33 -3.55 2.24
N PHE A 127 2.45 -2.39 2.89
CA PHE A 127 2.66 -2.34 4.32
C PHE A 127 1.48 -1.65 5.00
N GLN A 128 1.15 -2.14 6.18
CA GLN A 128 0.33 -1.45 7.16
C GLN A 128 1.23 -1.02 8.31
N ILE A 129 1.30 0.28 8.57
CA ILE A 129 2.11 0.86 9.63
C ILE A 129 1.16 1.43 10.68
N GLN A 130 1.20 0.88 11.90
CA GLN A 130 0.42 1.38 13.02
C GLN A 130 1.21 2.46 13.75
N LEU A 131 0.60 3.64 13.89
CA LEU A 131 1.20 4.84 14.45
C LEU A 131 0.43 5.34 15.67
N SER A 132 1.15 5.91 16.64
CA SER A 132 0.57 6.53 17.82
C SER A 132 1.41 7.71 18.32
N LYS A 133 0.82 8.55 19.18
CA LYS A 133 1.53 9.66 19.84
C LYS A 133 2.28 9.25 21.10
N SER A 134 1.96 8.09 21.68
CA SER A 134 2.56 7.58 22.92
C SER A 134 2.83 6.08 22.83
N LEU A 135 3.93 5.64 23.43
CA LEU A 135 4.30 4.22 23.54
C LEU A 135 3.24 3.38 24.26
N SER A 136 2.41 4.00 25.11
CA SER A 136 1.37 3.33 25.89
C SER A 136 -0.01 3.36 25.23
N THR A 137 -0.15 3.90 24.01
CA THR A 137 -1.46 4.04 23.36
C THR A 137 -2.05 2.69 22.95
N VAL A 138 -1.21 1.72 22.59
CA VAL A 138 -1.64 0.36 22.25
C VAL A 138 -1.20 -0.64 23.32
N PRO A 139 -1.90 -1.79 23.47
CA PRO A 139 -1.51 -2.83 24.42
C PRO A 139 -0.08 -3.35 24.18
N LEU A 140 0.52 -3.91 25.23
CA LEU A 140 1.89 -4.46 25.19
C LEU A 140 2.03 -5.64 24.22
N THR A 141 0.98 -6.45 24.09
CA THR A 141 0.92 -7.58 23.14
C THR A 141 0.00 -7.24 21.97
N ARG A 142 0.25 -7.88 20.83
CA ARG A 142 -0.52 -7.66 19.58
C ARG A 142 -1.82 -8.48 19.52
N ASP A 143 -2.15 -9.23 20.58
CA ASP A 143 -3.25 -10.20 20.57
C ASP A 143 -4.60 -9.54 20.22
N TYR A 144 -4.80 -8.27 20.61
CA TYR A 144 -6.01 -7.51 20.28
C TYR A 144 -6.31 -7.43 18.78
N ILE A 145 -5.30 -7.53 17.91
CA ILE A 145 -5.49 -7.60 16.46
C ILE A 145 -6.08 -8.96 16.11
N SER A 146 -5.40 -10.05 16.50
CA SER A 146 -5.83 -11.41 16.16
C SER A 146 -7.15 -11.81 16.83
N ASP A 147 -7.41 -11.32 18.04
CA ASP A 147 -8.64 -11.57 18.79
C ASP A 147 -9.81 -10.81 18.15
N PHE A 148 -9.57 -9.59 17.66
CA PHE A 148 -10.54 -8.87 16.85
C PHE A 148 -10.86 -9.64 15.56
N GLU A 149 -9.83 -10.11 14.85
CA GLU A 149 -10.01 -10.86 13.61
C GLU A 149 -10.83 -12.15 13.83
N LYS A 150 -10.45 -12.98 14.81
CA LYS A 150 -11.17 -14.23 15.13
C LYS A 150 -12.61 -14.00 15.58
N SER A 151 -12.90 -12.85 16.20
CA SER A 151 -14.26 -12.54 16.68
C SER A 151 -15.18 -11.97 15.60
N HIS A 152 -14.63 -11.49 14.48
CA HIS A 152 -15.39 -10.82 13.41
C HIS A 152 -15.35 -11.53 12.06
N PHE A 153 -14.37 -12.40 11.85
CA PHE A 153 -14.21 -13.15 10.62
C PHE A 153 -14.25 -14.65 10.94
N GLU A 154 -14.99 -15.41 10.13
CA GLU A 154 -14.86 -16.86 10.09
C GLU A 154 -13.54 -17.18 9.37
N ILE A 155 -12.46 -17.29 10.16
CA ILE A 155 -11.13 -17.73 9.69
C ILE A 155 -10.93 -19.19 10.08
#